data_AF-A0A0P9F720-F1
#
_entry.id   AF-A0A0P9F720-F1
#
_cell.length_a   1.000
_cell.length_b   1.000
_cell.length_c   1.000
_cell.angle_alpha   90.00
_cell.angle_beta   90.00
_cell.angle_gamma   90.00
#
_symmetry.space_group_name_H-M   'P 1'
#
loop_
_entity.id
_entity.type
_entity.pdbx_description
1 polymer ?
#
loop_
_entity_poly.entity_id
_entity_poly.type
_entity_poly.pdbx_seq_one_letter_code
_entity_poly.pdbx_strand_id
1 'polypeptide(L)'
;PCLDLLPATLALAGAELQFAGRFGRELLLRSAPAPLPRQYDYILIDSPPSLGLFTVNALTAADTVLVPLQAHVFALGAMSQLEDTIVMIRQLNPTLTIGGIVITMVDRRTSVNALIESEARERYGDLVFQSTIPFSTKITEAPAAGVPVTEYAAESAGAKAYRALAEEVRQRWQAR
;
A
#
# COMPACT_ATOMS: atom_id res chain seq x y z
N PRO A 1 12.42 3.74 -17.89
CA PRO A 1 11.59 4.91 -18.28
C PRO A 1 10.09 4.53 -18.41
N CYS A 2 9.45 4.21 -17.28
CA CYS A 2 7.98 4.01 -17.14
C CYS A 2 7.53 4.33 -15.69
N LEU A 3 8.35 5.07 -14.93
CA LEU A 3 8.15 5.34 -13.52
C LEU A 3 8.60 6.77 -13.26
N ASP A 4 7.68 7.60 -12.79
CA ASP A 4 7.95 8.94 -12.29
C ASP A 4 7.68 8.94 -10.78
N LEU A 5 8.36 9.84 -10.06
CA LEU A 5 8.26 9.94 -8.61
C LEU A 5 7.97 11.38 -8.20
N LEU A 6 6.95 11.57 -7.37
CA LEU A 6 6.75 12.79 -6.59
C LEU A 6 7.38 12.57 -5.21
N PRO A 7 8.60 13.08 -4.95
CA PRO A 7 9.31 12.76 -3.73
C PRO A 7 8.70 13.47 -2.52
N ALA A 8 8.64 12.76 -1.39
CA ALA A 8 8.41 13.35 -0.09
C ALA A 8 9.68 14.07 0.41
N THR A 9 9.50 15.13 1.20
CA THR A 9 10.60 15.82 1.88
C THR A 9 10.23 16.05 3.35
N LEU A 10 11.22 16.34 4.20
CA LEU A 10 11.00 16.68 5.61
C LEU A 10 10.05 17.88 5.80
N ALA A 11 9.90 18.74 4.78
CA ALA A 11 8.96 19.85 4.81
C ALA A 11 7.50 19.40 4.97
N LEU A 12 7.14 18.17 4.56
CA LEU A 12 5.79 17.63 4.77
C LEU A 12 5.45 17.50 6.25
N ALA A 13 6.41 17.24 7.14
CA ALA A 13 6.13 17.14 8.57
C ALA A 13 5.54 18.44 9.15
N GLY A 14 5.95 19.60 8.64
CA GLY A 14 5.40 20.90 9.04
C GLY A 14 4.07 21.26 8.36
N ALA A 15 3.74 20.60 7.24
CA ALA A 15 2.57 20.93 6.46
C ALA A 15 1.25 20.57 7.17
N GLU A 16 1.25 19.54 8.03
CA GLU A 16 0.07 19.18 8.82
C GLU A 16 -0.37 20.32 9.76
N LEU A 17 0.58 21.01 10.40
CA LEU A 17 0.30 22.19 11.21
C LEU A 17 -0.16 23.37 10.35
N GLN A 18 0.44 23.57 9.17
CA GLN A 18 0.06 24.65 8.25
C GLN A 18 -1.38 24.51 7.75
N PHE A 19 -1.83 23.28 7.50
CA PHE A 19 -3.19 23.01 7.01
C PHE A 19 -4.21 22.80 8.13
N ALA A 20 -3.82 22.92 9.41
CA ALA A 20 -4.69 22.59 10.53
C ALA A 20 -6.02 23.37 10.52
N GLY A 21 -5.99 24.67 10.18
CA GLY A 21 -7.20 25.51 10.09
C GLY A 21 -7.86 25.57 8.71
N ARG A 22 -7.33 24.84 7.72
CA ARG A 22 -7.82 24.93 6.34
C ARG A 22 -9.10 24.11 6.17
N PHE A 23 -10.15 24.75 5.66
CA PHE A 23 -11.37 24.04 5.25
C PHE A 23 -11.06 23.10 4.07
N GLY A 24 -11.55 21.87 4.10
CA GLY A 24 -11.29 20.89 3.05
C GLY A 24 -9.88 20.29 3.07
N ARG A 25 -9.14 20.39 4.19
CA ARG A 25 -7.73 19.94 4.29
C ARG A 25 -7.54 18.44 4.01
N GLU A 26 -8.59 17.66 4.17
CA GLU A 26 -8.69 16.23 3.91
C GLU A 26 -8.84 15.89 2.41
N LEU A 27 -9.10 16.88 1.55
CA LEU A 27 -9.31 16.73 0.11
C LEU A 27 -8.19 17.39 -0.72
N LEU A 28 -7.08 17.79 -0.10
CA LEU A 28 -6.00 18.53 -0.77
C LEU A 28 -5.36 17.72 -1.89
N LEU A 29 -5.07 16.44 -1.67
CA LEU A 29 -4.46 15.59 -2.70
C LEU A 29 -5.43 15.34 -3.86
N ARG A 30 -6.71 15.06 -3.55
CA ARG A 30 -7.76 14.87 -4.56
C ARG A 30 -8.01 16.12 -5.40
N SER A 31 -7.89 17.29 -4.78
CA SER A 31 -8.12 18.59 -5.42
C SER A 31 -6.85 19.21 -5.97
N ALA A 32 -5.70 18.54 -5.84
CA ALA A 32 -4.44 19.05 -6.33
C ALA A 32 -4.57 19.23 -7.86
N PRO A 33 -4.30 20.43 -8.39
CA PRO A 33 -4.37 20.65 -9.83
C PRO A 33 -3.41 19.68 -10.48
N ALA A 34 -3.92 18.79 -11.35
CA ALA A 34 -3.15 17.70 -11.93
C ALA A 34 -1.84 18.23 -12.53
N PRO A 35 -0.68 18.04 -11.86
CA PRO A 35 0.59 18.49 -12.39
C PRO A 35 1.16 17.45 -13.37
N LEU A 36 0.35 16.47 -13.76
CA LEU A 36 0.75 15.30 -14.53
C LEU A 36 0.37 15.56 -15.99
N PRO A 37 1.31 16.04 -16.84
CA PRO A 37 1.08 16.19 -18.28
C PRO A 37 0.86 14.85 -18.99
N ARG A 38 0.98 13.73 -18.27
CA ARG A 38 0.80 12.35 -18.76
C ARG A 38 -0.34 11.67 -18.04
N GLN A 39 -1.08 10.86 -18.79
CA GLN A 39 -1.98 9.85 -18.24
C GLN A 39 -1.12 8.70 -17.71
N TYR A 40 -1.31 8.33 -16.44
CA TYR A 40 -0.65 7.18 -15.82
C TYR A 40 -1.67 6.06 -15.71
N ASP A 41 -1.26 4.84 -16.05
CA ASP A 41 -2.09 3.64 -15.87
C ASP A 41 -2.36 3.37 -14.37
N TYR A 42 -1.37 3.67 -13.53
CA TYR A 42 -1.42 3.48 -12.08
C TYR A 42 -0.75 4.65 -11.35
N ILE A 43 -1.35 5.06 -10.23
CA ILE A 43 -0.76 5.99 -9.26
C ILE A 43 -0.68 5.25 -7.93
N LEU A 44 0.54 5.08 -7.41
CA LEU A 44 0.77 4.51 -6.08
C LEU A 44 1.02 5.64 -5.08
N ILE A 45 0.25 5.66 -3.99
CA ILE A 45 0.40 6.62 -2.91
C ILE A 45 0.90 5.86 -1.68
N ASP A 46 2.16 6.10 -1.30
CA ASP A 46 2.74 5.55 -0.07
C ASP A 46 2.38 6.46 1.12
N SER A 47 1.57 5.95 2.03
CA SER A 47 1.06 6.69 3.19
C SER A 47 1.86 6.39 4.45
N PRO A 48 2.07 7.38 5.35
CA PRO A 48 2.66 7.12 6.66
C PRO A 48 1.78 6.19 7.51
N PRO A 49 2.35 5.49 8.51
CA PRO A 49 1.62 4.49 9.30
C PRO A 49 0.56 5.09 10.24
N SER A 50 0.55 6.41 10.44
CA SER A 50 -0.40 7.12 11.31
C SER A 50 -1.65 7.54 10.54
N LEU A 51 -2.83 7.48 11.16
CA LEU A 51 -4.07 8.04 10.61
C LEU A 51 -4.14 9.58 10.77
N GLY A 52 -3.14 10.27 10.23
CA GLY A 52 -3.04 11.72 10.21
C GLY A 52 -3.56 12.33 8.90
N LEU A 53 -3.33 13.63 8.72
CA LEU A 53 -3.81 14.39 7.56
C LEU A 53 -3.38 13.76 6.22
N PHE A 54 -2.14 13.27 6.12
CA PHE A 54 -1.61 12.70 4.88
C PHE A 54 -2.26 11.37 4.51
N THR A 55 -2.49 10.49 5.48
CA THR A 55 -3.17 9.21 5.25
C THR A 55 -4.62 9.44 4.86
N VAL A 56 -5.31 10.39 5.51
CA VAL A 56 -6.66 10.79 5.10
C VAL A 56 -6.65 11.30 3.66
N ASN A 57 -5.72 12.18 3.29
CA ASN A 57 -5.60 12.68 1.92
C ASN A 57 -5.31 11.59 0.88
N ALA A 58 -4.45 10.63 1.23
CA ALA A 58 -4.17 9.47 0.37
C ALA A 58 -5.45 8.66 0.12
N LEU A 59 -6.18 8.33 1.19
CA LEU A 59 -7.41 7.53 1.11
C LEU A 59 -8.56 8.27 0.43
N THR A 60 -8.68 9.60 0.59
CA THR A 60 -9.71 10.39 -0.09
C THR A 60 -9.44 10.57 -1.58
N ALA A 61 -8.17 10.47 -2.02
CA ALA A 61 -7.76 10.56 -3.41
C ALA A 61 -7.71 9.19 -4.14
N ALA A 62 -7.60 8.08 -3.41
CA ALA A 62 -7.44 6.75 -3.99
C ALA A 62 -8.75 6.14 -4.53
N ASP A 63 -8.66 5.37 -5.62
CA ASP A 63 -9.74 4.49 -6.08
C ASP A 63 -9.86 3.25 -5.17
N THR A 64 -8.73 2.63 -4.82
CA THR A 64 -8.67 1.40 -4.01
C THR A 64 -7.47 1.38 -3.08
N VAL A 65 -7.54 0.58 -2.01
CA VAL A 65 -6.46 0.41 -1.02
C VAL A 65 -5.81 -0.96 -1.15
N LEU A 66 -4.47 -0.98 -1.27
CA LEU A 66 -3.65 -2.18 -1.15
C LEU A 66 -3.16 -2.31 0.29
N VAL A 67 -3.42 -3.46 0.94
CA VAL A 67 -3.09 -3.64 2.35
C VAL A 67 -1.93 -4.62 2.52
N PRO A 68 -0.74 -4.17 2.97
CA PRO A 68 0.33 -5.06 3.36
C PRO A 68 0.05 -5.65 4.75
N LEU A 69 -0.35 -6.91 4.80
CA LEU A 69 -0.63 -7.64 6.03
C LEU A 69 0.60 -8.45 6.45
N GLN A 70 1.32 -7.97 7.46
CA GLN A 70 2.42 -8.73 8.03
C GLN A 70 1.87 -9.91 8.84
N ALA A 71 2.29 -11.14 8.55
CA ALA A 71 1.74 -12.35 9.17
C ALA A 71 2.29 -12.59 10.61
N HIS A 72 1.71 -11.88 11.57
CA HIS A 72 2.00 -11.98 13.00
C HIS A 72 0.70 -12.04 13.82
N VAL A 73 0.81 -12.34 15.12
CA VAL A 73 -0.33 -12.66 16.00
C VAL A 73 -1.42 -11.57 16.06
N PHE A 74 -1.08 -10.31 15.76
CA PHE A 74 -2.03 -9.17 15.80
C PHE A 74 -2.49 -8.70 14.42
N ALA A 75 -2.08 -9.38 13.34
CA ALA A 75 -2.34 -8.97 11.97
C ALA A 75 -3.83 -8.75 11.68
N LEU A 76 -4.67 -9.72 12.04
CA LEU A 76 -6.11 -9.66 11.76
C LEU A 76 -6.85 -8.65 12.63
N GLY A 77 -6.33 -8.33 13.82
CA GLY A 77 -6.85 -7.26 14.66
C GLY A 77 -6.60 -5.88 14.04
N ALA A 78 -5.41 -5.67 13.48
CA ALA A 78 -5.08 -4.44 12.76
C ALA A 78 -5.94 -4.27 11.49
N MET A 79 -6.29 -5.36 10.81
CA MET A 79 -7.22 -5.32 9.67
C MET A 79 -8.60 -4.79 10.07
N SER A 80 -9.17 -5.21 11.20
CA SER A 80 -10.46 -4.69 11.65
C SER A 80 -10.42 -3.17 11.90
N GLN A 81 -9.32 -2.64 12.45
CA GLN A 81 -9.15 -1.19 12.63
C GLN A 81 -9.05 -0.43 11.31
N LEU A 82 -8.42 -1.04 10.30
CA LEU A 82 -8.40 -0.48 8.96
C LEU A 82 -9.80 -0.47 8.34
N GLU A 83 -10.60 -1.53 8.50
CA GLU A 83 -11.98 -1.57 8.02
C GLU A 83 -12.82 -0.42 8.60
N ASP A 84 -12.74 -0.20 9.91
CA ASP A 84 -13.40 0.94 10.58
C ASP A 84 -12.94 2.29 10.01
N THR A 85 -11.64 2.41 9.73
CA THR A 85 -11.06 3.60 9.11
C THR A 85 -11.61 3.82 7.70
N ILE A 86 -11.70 2.77 6.88
CA ILE A 86 -12.26 2.86 5.52
C ILE A 86 -13.73 3.27 5.57
N VAL A 87 -14.51 2.76 6.53
CA VAL A 87 -15.91 3.18 6.74
C VAL A 87 -15.99 4.67 7.03
N MET A 88 -15.11 5.21 7.88
CA MET A 88 -15.05 6.65 8.17
C MET A 88 -14.69 7.46 6.92
N ILE A 89 -13.67 7.05 6.17
CA ILE A 89 -13.23 7.77 4.96
C ILE A 89 -14.29 7.76 3.85
N ARG A 90 -15.15 6.75 3.79
CA ARG A 90 -16.25 6.69 2.80
C ARG A 90 -17.23 7.85 2.87
N GLN A 91 -17.29 8.58 3.99
CA GLN A 91 -18.05 9.84 4.06
C GLN A 91 -17.49 10.93 3.12
N LEU A 92 -16.19 10.87 2.82
CA LEU A 92 -15.46 11.81 1.96
C LEU A 92 -15.12 11.20 0.58
N ASN A 93 -14.95 9.88 0.51
CA ASN A 93 -14.70 9.11 -0.71
C ASN A 93 -15.61 7.87 -0.78
N PRO A 94 -16.87 8.02 -1.23
CA PRO A 94 -17.87 6.94 -1.20
C PRO A 94 -17.50 5.69 -2.01
N THR A 95 -16.60 5.82 -2.98
CA THR A 95 -16.17 4.72 -3.86
C THR A 95 -14.98 3.95 -3.32
N LEU A 96 -14.35 4.39 -2.22
CA LEU A 96 -13.16 3.75 -1.68
C LEU A 96 -13.45 2.31 -1.24
N THR A 97 -12.60 1.38 -1.69
CA THR A 97 -12.68 -0.04 -1.33
C THR A 97 -11.30 -0.61 -1.06
N ILE A 98 -11.23 -1.70 -0.29
CA ILE A 98 -10.02 -2.51 -0.21
C ILE A 98 -9.90 -3.25 -1.55
N GLY A 99 -8.86 -2.93 -2.33
CA GLY A 99 -8.60 -3.52 -3.65
C GLY A 99 -7.82 -4.82 -3.59
N GLY A 100 -7.11 -5.06 -2.48
CA GLY A 100 -6.47 -6.33 -2.20
C GLY A 100 -5.58 -6.32 -0.96
N ILE A 101 -5.25 -7.52 -0.49
CA ILE A 101 -4.44 -7.76 0.70
C ILE A 101 -3.23 -8.60 0.27
N VAL A 102 -2.02 -8.11 0.54
CA VAL A 102 -0.78 -8.86 0.30
C VAL A 102 -0.19 -9.28 1.64
N ILE A 103 0.09 -10.57 1.79
CA ILE A 103 0.75 -11.08 2.99
C ILE A 103 2.25 -10.85 2.87
N THR A 104 2.85 -10.20 3.86
CA THR A 104 4.25 -9.77 3.84
C THR A 104 5.08 -10.34 4.99
N MET A 105 6.40 -10.31 4.81
CA MET A 105 7.41 -10.83 5.72
C MET A 105 7.20 -12.31 6.10
N VAL A 106 6.70 -13.11 5.15
CA VAL A 106 6.41 -14.52 5.40
C VAL A 106 7.69 -15.29 5.70
N ASP A 107 7.71 -15.96 6.85
CA ASP A 107 8.70 -16.98 7.19
C ASP A 107 8.00 -18.35 7.28
N ARG A 108 8.21 -19.19 6.26
CA ARG A 108 7.59 -20.52 6.14
C ARG A 108 8.03 -21.51 7.23
N ARG A 109 9.04 -21.17 8.03
CA ARG A 109 9.49 -21.99 9.15
C ARG A 109 8.61 -21.84 10.38
N THR A 110 7.73 -20.84 10.41
CA THR A 110 6.86 -20.60 11.57
C THR A 110 5.42 -21.01 11.27
N SER A 111 4.81 -21.75 12.20
CA SER A 111 3.40 -22.15 12.12
C SER A 111 2.46 -20.95 12.22
N VAL A 112 2.87 -19.87 12.91
CA VAL A 112 2.09 -18.63 13.02
C VAL A 112 1.86 -17.98 11.65
N ASN A 113 2.87 -17.93 10.78
CA ASN A 113 2.68 -17.37 9.43
C ASN A 113 1.63 -18.17 8.64
N ALA A 114 1.70 -19.50 8.69
CA ALA A 114 0.77 -20.37 7.98
C ALA A 114 -0.67 -20.25 8.53
N LEU A 115 -0.82 -20.13 9.86
CA LEU A 115 -2.12 -19.91 10.50
C LEU A 115 -2.73 -18.58 10.06
N ILE A 116 -1.97 -17.49 10.17
CA ILE A 116 -2.46 -16.15 9.80
C ILE A 116 -2.78 -16.07 8.30
N GLU A 117 -1.99 -16.70 7.44
CA GLU A 117 -2.29 -16.79 6.01
C GLU A 117 -3.61 -17.54 5.75
N SER A 118 -3.81 -18.69 6.41
CA SER A 118 -5.04 -19.47 6.29
C SER A 118 -6.27 -18.67 6.75
N GLU A 119 -6.19 -18.06 7.93
CA GLU A 119 -7.30 -17.25 8.48
C GLU A 119 -7.59 -16.00 7.63
N ALA A 120 -6.55 -15.35 7.10
CA ALA A 120 -6.74 -14.21 6.19
C ALA A 120 -7.46 -14.64 4.90
N ARG A 121 -7.07 -15.78 4.32
CA ARG A 121 -7.71 -16.31 3.11
C ARG A 121 -9.14 -16.78 3.37
N GLU A 122 -9.41 -17.39 4.53
CA GLU A 122 -10.76 -17.78 4.94
C GLU A 122 -11.67 -16.56 5.13
N ARG A 123 -11.16 -15.51 5.79
CA ARG A 123 -11.95 -14.31 6.11
C ARG A 123 -12.15 -13.38 4.93
N TYR A 124 -11.13 -13.17 4.10
CA TYR A 124 -11.14 -12.14 3.05
C TYR A 124 -11.20 -12.70 1.62
N GLY A 125 -11.08 -14.01 1.45
CA GLY A 125 -11.25 -14.70 0.17
C GLY A 125 -10.39 -14.09 -0.94
N ASP A 126 -11.05 -13.74 -2.04
CA ASP A 126 -10.42 -13.23 -3.27
C ASP A 126 -9.70 -11.88 -3.08
N LEU A 127 -9.96 -11.15 -1.99
CA LEU A 127 -9.19 -9.94 -1.69
C LEU A 127 -7.73 -10.27 -1.41
N VAL A 128 -7.42 -11.43 -0.85
CA VAL A 128 -6.04 -11.84 -0.58
C VAL A 128 -5.36 -12.27 -1.89
N PHE A 129 -4.25 -11.63 -2.23
CA PHE A 129 -3.43 -12.03 -3.36
C PHE A 129 -2.88 -13.45 -3.14
N GLN A 130 -2.65 -14.18 -4.23
CA GLN A 130 -2.01 -15.50 -4.14
C GLN A 130 -0.53 -15.35 -3.78
N SER A 131 0.12 -14.34 -4.37
CA SER A 131 1.49 -13.95 -4.04
C SER A 131 1.65 -13.50 -2.59
N THR A 132 2.71 -14.00 -1.95
CA THR A 132 3.17 -13.54 -0.64
C THR A 132 4.60 -13.02 -0.74
N ILE A 133 4.92 -12.01 0.06
CA ILE A 133 6.28 -11.43 0.09
C ILE A 133 7.06 -12.09 1.23
N PRO A 134 8.09 -12.90 0.93
CA PRO A 134 8.88 -13.56 1.96
C PRO A 134 9.79 -12.56 2.68
N PHE A 135 10.22 -12.92 3.89
CA PHE A 135 11.38 -12.25 4.47
C PHE A 135 12.62 -12.50 3.58
N SER A 136 13.31 -11.44 3.18
CA SER A 136 14.50 -11.53 2.33
C SER A 136 15.50 -10.43 2.69
N THR A 137 16.73 -10.83 3.01
CA THR A 137 17.84 -9.88 3.23
C THR A 137 18.12 -9.03 2.00
N LYS A 138 17.86 -9.56 0.80
CA LYS A 138 18.01 -8.81 -0.46
C LYS A 138 17.00 -7.67 -0.60
N ILE A 139 15.79 -7.83 -0.07
CA ILE A 139 14.82 -6.73 0.01
C ILE A 139 15.33 -5.63 0.95
N THR A 140 15.95 -6.01 2.08
CA THR A 140 16.45 -5.03 3.07
C THR A 140 17.73 -4.32 2.61
N GLU A 141 18.56 -4.96 1.77
CA GLU A 141 19.80 -4.39 1.23
C GLU A 141 19.55 -3.41 0.08
N ALA A 142 18.54 -3.65 -0.75
CA ALA A 142 18.29 -2.88 -1.97
C ALA A 142 18.09 -1.35 -1.75
N PRO A 143 17.36 -0.88 -0.73
CA PRO A 143 17.24 0.56 -0.43
C PRO A 143 18.58 1.25 -0.18
N ALA A 144 19.53 0.57 0.48
CA ALA A 144 20.86 1.12 0.72
C ALA A 144 21.67 1.27 -0.57
N ALA A 145 21.36 0.47 -1.59
CA ALA A 145 21.94 0.59 -2.93
C ALA A 145 21.19 1.60 -3.83
N GLY A 146 20.09 2.19 -3.36
CA GLY A 146 19.32 3.18 -4.12
C GLY A 146 18.58 2.63 -5.34
N VAL A 147 18.40 1.31 -5.43
CA VAL A 147 17.71 0.65 -6.54
C VAL A 147 16.67 -0.35 -6.03
N PRO A 148 15.59 -0.63 -6.78
CA PRO A 148 14.60 -1.64 -6.40
C PRO A 148 15.22 -3.04 -6.30
N VAL A 149 14.66 -3.91 -5.44
CA VAL A 149 15.14 -5.30 -5.30
C VAL A 149 15.08 -6.09 -6.62
N THR A 150 14.18 -5.73 -7.52
CA THR A 150 14.03 -6.31 -8.87
C THR A 150 15.21 -6.00 -9.78
N GLU A 151 16.00 -4.96 -9.48
CA GLU A 151 17.25 -4.61 -10.15
C GLU A 151 18.46 -5.07 -9.32
N TYR A 152 18.47 -4.77 -8.01
CA TYR A 152 19.56 -5.14 -7.10
C TYR A 152 19.86 -6.64 -7.06
N ALA A 153 18.81 -7.45 -6.98
CA ALA A 153 18.90 -8.90 -6.86
C ALA A 153 17.74 -9.55 -7.62
N ALA A 154 17.72 -9.34 -8.94
CA ALA A 154 16.66 -9.77 -9.85
C ALA A 154 16.24 -11.24 -9.71
N GLU A 155 17.16 -12.13 -9.36
CA GLU A 155 16.91 -13.56 -9.22
C GLU A 155 16.51 -14.02 -7.81
N SER A 156 16.52 -13.09 -6.83
CA SER A 156 16.15 -13.37 -5.45
C SER A 156 14.67 -13.75 -5.31
N ALA A 157 14.36 -14.51 -4.26
CA ALA A 157 12.97 -14.87 -3.93
C ALA A 157 12.08 -13.62 -3.74
N GLY A 158 12.61 -12.55 -3.14
CA GLY A 158 11.90 -11.29 -2.96
C GLY A 158 11.57 -10.58 -4.27
N ALA A 159 12.54 -10.48 -5.19
CA ALA A 159 12.31 -9.91 -6.51
C ALA A 159 11.27 -10.68 -7.32
N LYS A 160 11.34 -12.02 -7.29
CA LYS A 160 10.36 -12.90 -7.95
C LYS A 160 8.96 -12.74 -7.37
N ALA A 161 8.85 -12.64 -6.04
CA ALA A 161 7.58 -12.42 -5.36
C ALA A 161 6.93 -11.07 -5.72
N TYR A 162 7.70 -9.98 -5.76
CA TYR A 162 7.17 -8.68 -6.19
C TYR A 162 6.75 -8.65 -7.66
N ARG A 163 7.45 -9.34 -8.56
CA ARG A 163 7.03 -9.46 -9.96
C ARG A 163 5.71 -10.24 -10.10
N ALA A 164 5.56 -11.33 -9.34
CA ALA A 164 4.32 -12.10 -9.32
C ALA A 164 3.15 -11.26 -8.78
N LEU A 165 3.36 -10.52 -7.68
CA LEU A 165 2.36 -9.61 -7.14
C LEU A 165 1.98 -8.51 -8.15
N ALA A 166 2.96 -7.91 -8.83
CA ALA A 166 2.70 -6.88 -9.83
C ALA A 166 1.84 -7.40 -10.99
N GLU A 167 2.05 -8.65 -11.40
CA GLU A 167 1.23 -9.29 -12.43
C GLU A 167 -0.21 -9.57 -11.94
N GLU A 168 -0.38 -10.05 -10.71
CA GLU A 168 -1.72 -10.20 -10.11
C GLU A 168 -2.46 -8.86 -9.98
N VAL A 169 -1.75 -7.82 -9.55
CA VAL A 169 -2.27 -6.44 -9.48
C VAL A 169 -2.73 -5.98 -10.85
N ARG A 170 -1.92 -6.16 -11.89
CA ARG A 170 -2.25 -5.78 -13.28
C ARG A 170 -3.48 -6.52 -13.81
N GLN A 171 -3.63 -7.80 -13.47
CA GLN A 171 -4.80 -8.59 -13.88
C GLN A 171 -6.07 -8.15 -13.15
N ARG A 172 -5.95 -7.77 -11.86
CA ARG A 172 -7.08 -7.38 -11.01
C ARG A 172 -7.55 -5.95 -11.27
N TRP A 173 -6.61 -5.02 -11.40
CA TRP A 173 -6.89 -3.62 -11.70
C TRP A 173 -6.57 -3.38 -13.17
N GLN A 174 -7.55 -3.61 -14.04
CA GLN A 174 -7.40 -3.26 -15.46
C GLN A 174 -7.18 -1.76 -15.57
N ALA A 175 -6.13 -1.36 -16.31
CA ALA A 175 -5.85 0.04 -16.60
C ALA A 175 -7.09 0.68 -17.26
N ARG A 176 -7.47 1.87 -16.78
CA ARG A 176 -8.57 2.67 -17.34
C ARG A 176 -8.16 3.37 -18.62
#